data_AF-A0A1F9BA25-F1
#
_entry.id   AF-A0A1F9BA25-F1
#
_cell.length_a   1.000
_cell.length_b   1.000
_cell.length_c   1.000
_cell.angle_alpha   90.00
_cell.angle_beta   90.00
_cell.angle_gamma   90.00
#
_symmetry.space_group_name_H-M   'P 1'
#
loop_
_entity.id
_entity.type
_entity.pdbx_description
1 polymer ?
#
loop_
_entity_poly.entity_id
_entity_poly.type
_entity_poly.pdbx_seq_one_letter_code
_entity_poly.pdbx_strand_id
1 'polypeptide(L)' 'MTTAKFQDLNPQFMTPEAKLRAAEDLRWAAWRLKEAWLRDLHPDWSDSRVTEAVREIFLHART' A
#
# COMPACT_ATOMS: atom_id res chain seq x y z
N MET A 1 -14.05 -3.63 22.76
CA MET A 1 -12.82 -4.39 22.48
C MET A 1 -12.30 -4.04 21.09
N THR A 2 -11.20 -3.27 20.98
CA THR A 2 -10.12 -3.32 19.95
C THR A 2 -9.31 -2.00 20.04
N THR A 3 -8.83 -1.66 21.22
CA THR A 3 -7.92 -0.50 21.40
C THR A 3 -6.45 -0.95 21.36
N ALA A 4 -6.20 -2.24 21.56
CA ALA A 4 -4.85 -2.82 21.63
C ALA A 4 -4.09 -2.78 20.30
N LYS A 5 -4.76 -2.87 19.14
CA LYS A 5 -4.05 -3.01 17.85
C LYS A 5 -3.40 -1.72 17.33
N PHE A 6 -3.81 -0.55 17.79
CA PHE A 6 -3.26 0.72 17.30
C PHE A 6 -2.06 1.23 18.13
N GLN A 7 -1.92 0.81 19.39
CA GLN A 7 -0.76 1.16 20.21
C GLN A 7 0.53 0.50 19.69
N ASP A 8 0.42 -0.67 19.08
CA ASP A 8 1.53 -1.40 18.46
C ASP A 8 2.03 -0.75 17.16
N LEU A 9 1.31 0.25 16.61
CA LEU A 9 1.66 0.92 15.36
C LEU A 9 2.62 2.10 15.53
N ASN A 10 3.06 2.43 16.76
CA ASN A 10 4.04 3.50 16.94
C ASN A 10 5.44 3.05 16.45
N PRO A 11 5.96 3.62 15.34
CA PRO A 11 7.23 3.19 14.77
C PRO A 11 8.42 3.49 15.69
N GLN A 12 8.25 4.35 16.71
CA GLN A 12 9.33 4.67 17.65
C GLN A 12 9.64 3.51 18.60
N PHE A 13 8.69 2.61 18.84
CA PHE A 13 8.85 1.46 19.75
C PHE A 13 9.03 0.12 19.03
N MET A 14 8.94 0.10 17.71
CA MET A 14 9.18 -1.11 16.91
C MET A 14 10.68 -1.42 16.78
N THR A 15 11.03 -2.71 16.78
CA THR A 15 12.36 -3.14 16.33
C THR A 15 12.53 -2.85 14.83
N PRO A 16 13.77 -2.73 14.31
CA PRO A 16 14.00 -2.52 12.89
C PRO A 16 13.28 -3.54 11.99
N GLU A 17 13.25 -4.82 12.37
CA GLU A 17 12.58 -5.89 11.62
C GLU A 17 11.06 -5.71 11.63
N ALA A 18 10.49 -5.27 12.75
CA ALA A 18 9.07 -4.97 12.85
C ALA A 18 8.69 -3.78 11.97
N LYS A 19 9.52 -2.72 11.92
CA LYS A 19 9.30 -1.57 11.03
C LYS A 19 9.35 -1.98 9.56
N LEU A 20 10.32 -2.81 9.17
CA LEU A 20 10.44 -3.29 7.80
C LEU A 20 9.17 -4.06 7.37
N ARG A 21 8.73 -5.02 8.20
CA ARG A 21 7.49 -5.77 7.94
C ARG A 21 6.28 -4.85 7.82
N ALA A 22 6.13 -3.88 8.74
CA ALA A 22 5.04 -2.93 8.68
C ALA A 22 5.07 -2.05 7.42
N ALA A 23 6.26 -1.64 6.97
CA ALA A 23 6.43 -0.89 5.73
C ALA A 23 6.10 -1.72 4.48
N GLU A 24 6.47 -3.01 4.46
CA GLU A 24 6.12 -3.94 3.39
C GLU A 24 4.61 -4.16 3.32
N ASP A 25 3.96 -4.41 4.46
CA ASP A 25 2.51 -4.57 4.56
C ASP A 25 1.78 -3.31 4.09
N LEU A 26 2.25 -2.13 4.51
CA LEU A 26 1.71 -0.85 4.09
C LEU A 26 1.85 -0.65 2.57
N ARG A 27 3.02 -0.97 2.00
CA ARG A 27 3.25 -0.89 0.56
C ARG A 27 2.26 -1.76 -0.20
N TRP A 28 2.06 -3.01 0.23
CA TRP A 28 1.11 -3.92 -0.41
C TRP A 28 -0.34 -3.47 -0.27
N ALA A 29 -0.73 -2.95 0.89
CA ALA A 29 -2.06 -2.40 1.09
C ALA A 29 -2.32 -1.20 0.15
N ALA A 30 -1.37 -0.26 0.10
CA ALA A 30 -1.44 0.89 -0.79
C ALA A 30 -1.50 0.50 -2.27
N TRP A 31 -0.71 -0.52 -2.67
CA TRP A 31 -0.73 -1.05 -4.04
C TRP A 31 -2.12 -1.57 -4.43
N ARG A 32 -2.72 -2.43 -3.61
CA ARG A 32 -4.07 -2.99 -3.86
C ARG A 32 -5.14 -1.91 -3.91
N LEU A 33 -5.06 -0.90 -3.04
CA LEU A 33 -5.97 0.24 -3.07
C LEU A 33 -5.86 1.01 -4.39
N LYS A 34 -4.64 1.21 -4.91
CA LYS A 34 -4.43 1.87 -6.20
C LYS A 34 -4.94 1.05 -7.38
N GLU A 35 -4.75 -0.27 -7.35
CA GLU A 35 -5.33 -1.13 -8.37
C GLU A 35 -6.86 -1.07 -8.37
N ALA A 36 -7.50 -1.18 -7.20
CA ALA A 36 -8.95 -1.10 -7.09
C ALA A 36 -9.49 0.24 -7.60
N TRP A 37 -8.84 1.34 -7.22
CA TRP A 37 -9.19 2.68 -7.69
C TRP A 37 -9.04 2.83 -9.21
N LEU A 38 -7.99 2.27 -9.81
CA LEU A 38 -7.81 2.31 -11.26
C LEU A 38 -8.81 1.44 -12.02
N ARG A 39 -9.20 0.28 -11.47
CA ARG A 39 -10.25 -0.57 -12.07
C ARG A 39 -11.61 0.13 -12.06
N ASP A 40 -11.91 0.88 -11.00
CA ASP A 40 -13.13 1.69 -10.91
C ASP A 40 -13.11 2.85 -11.92
N LEU A 41 -11.98 3.55 -12.04
CA LEU A 41 -11.82 4.68 -12.97
C LEU A 41 -11.74 4.27 -14.44
N HIS A 42 -11.20 3.09 -14.72
CA HIS A 42 -10.97 2.56 -16.07
C HIS A 42 -11.48 1.11 -16.22
N PRO A 43 -12.81 0.90 -16.31
CA PRO A 43 -13.38 -0.44 -16.40
C PRO A 43 -13.00 -1.21 -17.68
N ASP A 44 -12.54 -0.51 -18.70
CA ASP A 44 -12.12 -1.05 -20.00
C ASP A 44 -10.65 -1.48 -20.04
N TRP A 45 -9.86 -1.15 -19.01
CA TRP A 45 -8.45 -1.52 -18.97
C TRP A 45 -8.25 -3.00 -18.66
N SER A 46 -7.28 -3.61 -19.33
CA SER A 46 -6.80 -4.94 -18.96
C SER A 46 -6.07 -4.91 -17.61
N ASP A 47 -6.05 -6.04 -16.90
CA ASP A 47 -5.32 -6.18 -15.64
C ASP A 47 -3.82 -5.84 -15.78
N SER A 48 -3.21 -6.17 -16.92
CA SER A 48 -1.81 -5.82 -17.22
C SER A 48 -1.60 -4.31 -17.27
N ARG A 49 -2.55 -3.55 -17.84
CA ARG A 49 -2.48 -2.10 -17.93
C ARG A 49 -2.69 -1.44 -16.57
N VAL A 50 -3.63 -1.96 -15.76
CA VAL A 50 -3.81 -1.52 -14.37
C VAL A 50 -2.53 -1.74 -13.57
N THR A 51 -1.92 -2.91 -13.68
CA THR A 51 -0.69 -3.26 -12.96
C THR A 51 0.47 -2.33 -13.33
N GLU A 52 0.65 -2.06 -14.63
CA GLU A 52 1.69 -1.14 -15.09
C GLU A 52 1.43 0.30 -14.63
N ALA A 53 0.18 0.76 -14.67
CA ALA A 53 -0.18 2.08 -14.18
C ALA A 53 0.06 2.25 -12.67
N VAL A 54 -0.24 1.25 -11.85
CA VAL A 54 0.12 1.28 -10.42
C VAL A 54 1.63 1.35 -10.24
N ARG A 55 2.39 0.57 -11.01
CA ARG A 55 3.85 0.61 -10.97
C ARG A 55 4.39 2.01 -11.27
N GLU A 56 3.89 2.66 -12.32
CA GLU A 56 4.30 4.02 -12.68
C GLU A 56 3.93 5.05 -11.59
N ILE A 57 2.75 4.93 -10.97
CA ILE A 57 2.36 5.78 -9.85
C ILE A 57 3.36 5.65 -8.68
N PHE A 58 3.75 4.43 -8.33
CA PHE A 58 4.71 4.21 -7.24
C PHE A 58 6.14 4.63 -7.62
N LEU A 59 6.53 4.50 -8.90
CA LEU A 59 7.84 4.94 -9.39
C LEU A 59 7.99 6.47 -9.38
N HIS A 60 6.92 7.18 -9.71
CA HIS A 60 6.90 8.63 -9.82
C HIS A 60 6.29 9.35 -8.61
N ALA A 61 5.91 8.60 -7.57
CA ALA A 61 5.48 9.18 -6.31
C ALA A 61 6.61 10.01 -5.71
N ARG A 62 6.36 11.31 -5.50
CA ARG A 62 7.27 12.23 -4.81
C ARG A 62 6.67 12.61 -3.47
N THR A 63 7.54 12.88 -2.50
CA THR A 63 7.23 13.40 -1.17
C THR A 63 7.08 14.90 -1.18
#